data_AF-K1UQ32-F1
#
_entry.id   AF-K1UQ32-F1
#
_cell.length_a   1.000
_cell.length_b   1.000
_cell.length_c   1.000
_cell.angle_alpha   90.00
_cell.angle_beta   90.00
_cell.angle_gamma   90.00
#
_symmetry.space_group_name_H-M   'P 1'
#
loop_
_entity.id
_entity.type
_entity.pdbx_description
1 polymer ?
#
loop_
_entity_poly.entity_id
_entity_poly.type
_entity_poly.pdbx_seq_one_letter_code
_entity_poly.pdbx_strand_id
1 'polypeptide(L)'
;MINYSSPMADTPYYLKSDHQVLDTDRCLKLGLSTDKYNAANQSRDDVWRDWPTNYDGVGGDGATMLVYDALRRSYNTIAVWIGSYVGAEELFSFAHDTLNCTYLDPEHDVDLAPLVLGSQSQGLTVVELAGAYSIFNDGKFTTPHYWTEIYDSDGNLYLDNSKRVTTVQAIDPAAATIMNRLLSNVWKKPGTANGMKPETE
;
A
#
# COMPACT_ATOMS: atom_id res chain seq x y z
N MET A 1 -3.98 -17.68 9.18
CA MET A 1 -4.18 -16.40 9.87
C MET A 1 -2.81 -15.87 10.28
N ILE A 2 -2.33 -14.81 9.64
CA ILE A 2 -1.04 -14.18 9.95
C ILE A 2 -1.28 -13.20 11.10
N ASN A 3 -0.42 -13.23 12.11
CA ASN A 3 -0.44 -12.28 13.22
C ASN A 3 0.93 -11.59 13.36
N TYR A 4 1.01 -10.61 14.24
CA TYR A 4 2.21 -9.76 14.41
C TYR A 4 3.49 -10.54 14.75
N SER A 5 3.36 -11.71 15.39
CA SER A 5 4.45 -12.61 15.76
C SER A 5 4.55 -13.81 14.82
N SER A 6 3.87 -13.78 13.68
CA SER A 6 4.05 -14.80 12.66
C SER A 6 5.48 -14.73 12.11
N PRO A 7 6.21 -15.85 12.09
CA PRO A 7 7.47 -15.94 11.38
C PRO A 7 7.22 -15.96 9.88
N MET A 8 7.98 -15.15 9.14
CA MET A 8 8.02 -15.09 7.69
C MET A 8 9.45 -15.33 7.22
N ALA A 9 9.63 -16.17 6.21
CA ALA A 9 10.92 -16.35 5.57
C ALA A 9 11.15 -15.20 4.57
N ASP A 10 12.33 -14.59 4.63
CA ASP A 10 12.78 -13.61 3.66
C ASP A 10 13.26 -14.33 2.39
N THR A 11 12.33 -14.73 1.53
CA THR A 11 12.61 -15.44 0.27
C THR A 11 11.75 -14.92 -0.88
N PRO A 12 12.08 -15.20 -2.15
CA PRO A 12 11.19 -14.93 -3.27
C PRO A 12 9.87 -15.73 -3.21
N TYR A 13 8.74 -15.08 -3.52
CA TYR A 13 7.45 -15.75 -3.76
C TYR A 13 7.29 -16.16 -5.23
N TYR A 14 7.83 -15.36 -6.16
CA TYR A 14 7.90 -15.65 -7.59
C TYR A 14 9.29 -15.30 -8.13
N LEU A 15 9.61 -15.83 -9.30
CA LEU A 15 10.78 -15.47 -10.11
C LEU A 15 10.32 -14.82 -11.42
N LYS A 16 11.24 -14.18 -12.13
CA LYS A 16 10.98 -13.64 -13.47
C LYS A 16 10.37 -14.68 -14.42
N SER A 17 10.81 -15.93 -14.34
CA SER A 17 10.30 -17.04 -15.16
C SER A 17 8.85 -17.42 -14.88
N ASP A 18 8.28 -16.97 -13.76
CA ASP A 18 6.91 -17.30 -13.36
C ASP A 18 5.89 -16.34 -13.99
N HIS A 19 6.37 -15.33 -14.74
CA HIS A 19 5.58 -14.37 -15.52
C HIS A 19 4.46 -13.70 -14.69
N GLN A 20 4.77 -13.36 -13.43
CA GLN A 20 3.79 -12.78 -12.49
C GLN A 20 3.61 -11.27 -12.67
N VAL A 21 4.72 -10.55 -12.80
CA VAL A 21 4.77 -9.07 -12.77
C VAL A 21 5.47 -8.57 -14.02
N LEU A 22 4.75 -7.80 -14.86
CA LEU A 22 5.26 -7.32 -16.13
C LEU A 22 6.16 -6.08 -15.91
N ASP A 23 7.28 -6.01 -16.62
CA ASP A 23 8.09 -4.80 -16.73
C ASP A 23 7.50 -3.90 -17.83
N THR A 24 6.47 -3.14 -17.49
CA THR A 24 5.74 -2.27 -18.42
C THR A 24 6.64 -1.24 -19.09
N ASP A 25 7.59 -0.65 -18.36
CA ASP A 25 8.59 0.26 -18.92
C ASP A 25 9.45 -0.40 -20.00
N ARG A 26 9.87 -1.64 -19.75
CA ARG A 26 10.63 -2.41 -20.74
C ARG A 26 9.76 -2.80 -21.93
N CYS A 27 8.51 -3.20 -21.73
CA CYS A 27 7.57 -3.46 -22.83
C CYS A 27 7.43 -2.23 -23.73
N LEU A 28 7.18 -1.05 -23.14
CA LEU A 28 7.04 0.20 -23.89
C LEU A 28 8.32 0.55 -24.68
N LYS A 29 9.51 0.38 -24.08
CA LYS A 29 10.80 0.59 -24.77
C LYS A 29 11.02 -0.35 -25.95
N LEU A 30 10.42 -1.55 -25.92
CA LEU A 30 10.50 -2.54 -26.98
C LEU A 30 9.32 -2.47 -27.97
N GLY A 31 8.38 -1.53 -27.78
CA GLY A 31 7.17 -1.41 -28.61
C GLY A 31 6.17 -2.55 -28.42
N LEU A 32 6.15 -3.17 -27.24
CA LEU A 32 5.25 -4.26 -26.87
C LEU A 32 4.02 -3.73 -26.12
N SER A 33 2.97 -4.56 -26.06
CA SER A 33 1.78 -4.27 -25.25
C SER A 33 2.13 -4.23 -23.76
N THR A 34 1.44 -3.38 -22.99
CA THR A 34 1.47 -3.39 -21.51
C THR A 34 0.51 -4.42 -20.90
N ASP A 35 -0.29 -5.09 -21.74
CA ASP A 35 -1.12 -6.23 -21.31
C ASP A 35 -0.23 -7.44 -20.98
N LYS A 36 -0.26 -7.85 -19.71
CA LYS A 36 0.49 -9.02 -19.23
C LYS A 36 0.09 -10.32 -19.95
N TYR A 37 -1.17 -10.46 -20.39
CA TYR A 37 -1.65 -11.67 -21.05
C TYR A 37 -1.35 -11.71 -22.55
N ASN A 38 -0.72 -10.66 -23.09
CA ASN A 38 -0.35 -10.62 -24.50
C ASN A 38 0.63 -11.76 -24.85
N ALA A 39 0.33 -12.51 -25.91
CA ALA A 39 1.14 -13.66 -26.32
C ALA A 39 2.62 -13.32 -26.61
N ALA A 40 2.92 -12.11 -27.08
CA ALA A 40 4.30 -11.67 -27.31
C ALA A 40 5.06 -11.53 -25.98
N ASN A 41 4.42 -11.00 -24.94
CA ASN A 41 5.01 -10.87 -23.59
C ASN A 41 5.21 -12.24 -22.94
N GLN A 42 4.20 -13.10 -23.03
CA GLN A 42 4.25 -14.49 -22.52
C GLN A 42 5.36 -15.33 -23.18
N SER A 43 5.79 -14.98 -24.40
CA SER A 43 6.88 -15.67 -25.09
C SER A 43 8.29 -15.19 -24.72
N ARG A 44 8.41 -14.20 -23.84
CA ARG A 44 9.65 -13.48 -23.55
C ARG A 44 9.94 -13.43 -22.06
N ASP A 45 11.04 -14.04 -21.63
CA ASP A 45 11.48 -13.91 -20.23
C ASP A 45 12.08 -12.53 -19.93
N ASP A 46 12.51 -11.76 -20.94
CA ASP A 46 13.25 -10.53 -20.70
C ASP A 46 12.37 -9.37 -20.21
N VAL A 47 11.04 -9.45 -20.37
CA VAL A 47 10.06 -8.39 -20.07
C VAL A 47 9.29 -8.57 -18.77
N TRP A 48 9.67 -9.55 -17.95
CA TRP A 48 9.09 -9.77 -16.62
C TRP A 48 10.00 -9.21 -15.53
N ARG A 49 9.45 -8.93 -14.35
CA ARG A 49 10.23 -8.46 -13.19
C ARG A 49 10.58 -9.64 -12.30
N ASP A 50 11.80 -9.63 -11.77
CA ASP A 50 12.16 -10.47 -10.65
C ASP A 50 11.47 -9.99 -9.37
N TRP A 51 11.44 -10.87 -8.37
CA TRP A 51 11.02 -10.52 -7.02
C TRP A 51 11.75 -9.29 -6.51
N PRO A 52 11.08 -8.37 -5.79
CA PRO A 52 11.74 -7.19 -5.23
C PRO A 52 12.86 -7.56 -4.26
N THR A 53 13.85 -6.68 -4.19
CA THR A 53 14.94 -6.78 -3.22
C THR A 53 14.70 -5.88 -2.01
N ASN A 54 15.28 -6.27 -0.88
CA ASN A 54 15.40 -5.41 0.30
C ASN A 54 16.44 -4.30 0.06
N TYR A 55 16.53 -3.35 1.00
CA TYR A 55 17.37 -2.15 0.88
C TYR A 55 18.88 -2.44 0.76
N ASP A 56 19.33 -3.63 1.15
CA ASP A 56 20.69 -4.13 1.02
C ASP A 56 20.97 -4.79 -0.35
N GLY A 57 19.98 -4.78 -1.24
CA GLY A 57 20.06 -5.36 -2.58
C GLY A 57 19.79 -6.87 -2.62
N VAL A 58 19.38 -7.48 -1.52
CA VAL A 58 19.12 -8.93 -1.45
C VAL A 58 17.64 -9.22 -1.63
N GLY A 59 17.29 -10.11 -2.57
CA GLY A 59 15.92 -10.60 -2.84
C GLY A 59 15.41 -11.62 -1.80
N GLY A 60 15.92 -11.53 -0.59
CA GLY A 60 15.76 -12.51 0.49
C GLY A 60 16.96 -13.43 0.66
N ASP A 61 17.39 -13.61 1.91
CA ASP A 61 18.51 -14.47 2.32
C ASP A 61 18.06 -15.78 3.00
N GLY A 62 16.75 -16.03 3.06
CA GLY A 62 16.13 -17.15 3.74
C GLY A 62 16.02 -16.99 5.25
N ALA A 63 16.46 -15.87 5.83
CA ALA A 63 16.32 -15.62 7.25
C ALA A 63 14.85 -15.49 7.64
N THR A 64 14.50 -16.08 8.79
CA THR A 64 13.17 -15.93 9.37
C THR A 64 13.10 -14.62 10.16
N MET A 65 12.09 -13.81 9.86
CA MET A 65 11.78 -12.57 10.56
C MET A 65 10.33 -12.54 11.01
N LEU A 66 10.06 -11.89 12.14
CA LEU A 66 8.68 -11.69 12.61
C LEU A 66 8.05 -10.52 11.83
N VAL A 67 6.75 -10.63 11.51
CA VAL A 67 6.01 -9.59 10.76
C VAL A 67 6.20 -8.19 11.37
N TYR A 68 6.17 -8.07 12.71
CA TYR A 68 6.37 -6.77 13.34
C TYR A 68 7.76 -6.17 13.08
N ASP A 69 8.79 -7.01 12.96
CA ASP A 69 10.17 -6.55 12.71
C ASP A 69 10.35 -6.21 11.22
N ALA A 70 9.73 -6.99 10.34
CA ALA A 70 9.72 -6.72 8.91
C ALA A 70 9.08 -5.36 8.60
N LEU A 71 7.93 -5.06 9.22
CA LEU A 71 7.29 -3.73 9.09
C LEU A 71 8.16 -2.64 9.71
N ARG A 72 8.69 -2.86 10.92
CA ARG A 72 9.57 -1.90 11.61
C ARG A 72 10.77 -1.49 10.74
N ARG A 73 11.35 -2.43 10.01
CA ARG A 73 12.55 -2.26 9.19
C ARG A 73 12.27 -2.06 7.70
N SER A 74 10.99 -2.02 7.30
CA SER A 74 10.55 -1.84 5.90
C SER A 74 11.12 -2.90 4.93
N TYR A 75 11.02 -4.18 5.28
CA TYR A 75 11.43 -5.29 4.40
C TYR A 75 10.45 -5.48 3.24
N ASN A 76 10.90 -5.20 2.02
CA ASN A 76 10.10 -5.25 0.80
C ASN A 76 9.60 -6.66 0.51
N THR A 77 10.49 -7.65 0.57
CA THR A 77 10.18 -9.05 0.28
C THR A 77 9.03 -9.57 1.15
N ILE A 78 9.11 -9.35 2.47
CA ILE A 78 8.09 -9.80 3.42
C ILE A 78 6.79 -9.02 3.23
N ALA A 79 6.85 -7.72 2.90
CA ALA A 79 5.66 -6.94 2.59
C ALA A 79 4.89 -7.55 1.39
N VAL A 80 5.59 -7.85 0.29
CA VAL A 80 4.95 -8.45 -0.90
C VAL A 80 4.45 -9.86 -0.63
N TRP A 81 5.15 -10.66 0.18
CA TRP A 81 4.63 -11.94 0.67
C TRP A 81 3.32 -11.81 1.44
N ILE A 82 3.23 -10.83 2.35
CA ILE A 82 2.00 -10.61 3.10
C ILE A 82 0.88 -10.16 2.16
N GLY A 83 1.20 -9.27 1.22
CA GLY A 83 0.26 -8.82 0.20
C GLY A 83 -0.25 -9.95 -0.70
N SER A 84 0.57 -10.96 -0.99
CA SER A 84 0.16 -12.08 -1.86
C SER A 84 -0.94 -12.94 -1.24
N TYR A 85 -1.09 -12.96 0.08
CA TYR A 85 -2.22 -13.65 0.74
C TYR A 85 -3.55 -12.92 0.58
N VAL A 86 -3.51 -11.62 0.27
CA VAL A 86 -4.70 -10.78 0.03
C VAL A 86 -5.00 -10.71 -1.46
N GLY A 87 -3.96 -10.50 -2.28
CA GLY A 87 -4.08 -10.34 -3.73
C GLY A 87 -4.11 -8.88 -4.16
N ALA A 88 -3.58 -8.59 -5.35
CA ALA A 88 -3.43 -7.22 -5.85
C ALA A 88 -4.76 -6.49 -6.03
N GLU A 89 -5.78 -7.16 -6.55
CA GLU A 89 -7.12 -6.57 -6.78
C GLU A 89 -7.80 -6.15 -5.49
N GLU A 90 -7.75 -7.00 -4.46
CA GLU A 90 -8.33 -6.72 -3.14
C GLU A 90 -7.59 -5.59 -2.43
N LEU A 91 -6.24 -5.58 -2.50
CA LEU A 91 -5.43 -4.48 -1.98
C LEU A 91 -5.75 -3.16 -2.68
N PHE A 92 -5.89 -3.20 -4.01
CA PHE A 92 -6.22 -2.02 -4.81
C PHE A 92 -7.62 -1.51 -4.47
N SER A 93 -8.64 -2.35 -4.48
CA SER A 93 -10.02 -1.95 -4.17
C SER A 93 -10.15 -1.42 -2.74
N PHE A 94 -9.43 -2.01 -1.79
CA PHE A 94 -9.38 -1.45 -0.44
C PHE A 94 -8.80 -0.03 -0.42
N ALA A 95 -7.65 0.21 -1.06
CA ALA A 95 -7.07 1.54 -1.08
C ALA A 95 -7.92 2.54 -1.91
N HIS A 96 -8.31 2.18 -3.12
CA HIS A 96 -9.04 3.04 -4.05
C HIS A 96 -10.49 3.28 -3.60
N ASP A 97 -11.25 2.22 -3.36
CA ASP A 97 -12.69 2.31 -3.13
C ASP A 97 -13.05 2.52 -1.65
N THR A 98 -12.30 1.91 -0.72
CA THR A 98 -12.60 2.04 0.74
C THR A 98 -11.91 3.25 1.35
N LEU A 99 -10.66 3.53 0.98
CA LEU A 99 -9.87 4.65 1.51
C LEU A 99 -9.84 5.88 0.60
N ASN A 100 -10.58 5.85 -0.52
CA ASN A 100 -10.74 6.97 -1.45
C ASN A 100 -9.39 7.50 -1.98
N CYS A 101 -8.42 6.61 -2.22
CA CYS A 101 -7.16 6.91 -2.91
C CYS A 101 -7.40 6.86 -4.43
N THR A 102 -8.07 7.88 -4.97
CA THR A 102 -8.54 7.93 -6.35
C THR A 102 -7.45 8.27 -7.37
N TYR A 103 -6.23 8.61 -6.92
CA TYR A 103 -5.05 8.72 -7.79
C TYR A 103 -4.45 7.36 -8.18
N LEU A 104 -4.90 6.26 -7.56
CA LEU A 104 -4.56 4.92 -8.01
C LEU A 104 -5.26 4.62 -9.35
N ASP A 105 -4.48 4.23 -10.36
CA ASP A 105 -5.00 3.93 -11.68
C ASP A 105 -5.39 2.44 -11.79
N PRO A 106 -6.67 2.10 -12.03
CA PRO A 106 -7.12 0.71 -12.13
C PRO A 106 -6.56 -0.05 -13.33
N GLU A 107 -6.05 0.63 -14.35
CA GLU A 107 -5.42 0.01 -15.52
C GLU A 107 -3.92 -0.23 -15.32
N HIS A 108 -3.26 0.59 -14.49
CA HIS A 108 -1.80 0.63 -14.41
C HIS A 108 -1.22 0.25 -13.03
N ASP A 109 -2.01 0.34 -11.95
CA ASP A 109 -1.54 0.17 -10.56
C ASP A 109 -2.01 -1.14 -9.90
N VAL A 110 -2.62 -2.05 -10.66
CA VAL A 110 -3.12 -3.36 -10.17
C VAL A 110 -2.09 -4.47 -10.43
N ASP A 111 -0.91 -4.32 -9.84
CA ASP A 111 0.13 -5.35 -9.83
C ASP A 111 0.72 -5.52 -8.42
N LEU A 112 0.94 -6.76 -7.98
CA LEU A 112 1.15 -7.09 -6.56
C LEU A 112 2.36 -6.37 -5.96
N ALA A 113 3.55 -6.57 -6.54
CA ALA A 113 4.77 -5.99 -5.97
C ALA A 113 4.81 -4.46 -6.13
N PRO A 114 4.51 -3.87 -7.30
CA PRO A 114 4.44 -2.42 -7.43
C PRO A 114 3.45 -1.76 -6.46
N LEU A 115 2.24 -2.32 -6.33
CA LEU A 115 1.21 -1.77 -5.44
C LEU A 115 1.64 -1.81 -3.97
N VAL A 116 2.11 -2.97 -3.50
CA VAL A 116 2.52 -3.16 -2.10
C VAL A 116 3.72 -2.29 -1.73
N LEU A 117 4.63 -2.04 -2.67
CA LEU A 117 5.86 -1.29 -2.44
C LEU A 117 5.75 0.21 -2.72
N GLY A 118 4.56 0.71 -3.08
CA GLY A 118 4.35 2.14 -3.29
C GLY A 118 4.77 2.65 -4.67
N SER A 119 4.91 1.79 -5.67
CA SER A 119 5.31 2.14 -7.03
C SER A 119 4.10 2.40 -7.92
N GLN A 120 3.33 3.43 -7.59
CA GLN A 120 2.15 3.83 -8.36
C GLN A 120 2.49 4.77 -9.53
N SER A 121 1.68 4.71 -10.57
CA SER A 121 1.80 5.50 -11.80
C SER A 121 1.74 7.01 -11.55
N GLN A 122 0.85 7.46 -10.65
CA GLN A 122 0.66 8.87 -10.32
C GLN A 122 0.99 9.22 -8.85
N GLY A 123 1.25 8.21 -8.02
CA GLY A 123 1.40 8.38 -6.56
C GLY A 123 0.06 8.67 -5.88
N LEU A 124 0.13 9.31 -4.71
CA LEU A 124 -1.04 9.78 -3.96
C LEU A 124 -0.84 11.25 -3.57
N THR A 125 -1.94 11.99 -3.44
CA THR A 125 -1.90 13.30 -2.79
C THR A 125 -1.63 13.15 -1.29
N VAL A 126 -1.07 14.19 -0.66
CA VAL A 126 -0.85 14.21 0.80
C VAL A 126 -2.17 14.06 1.58
N VAL A 127 -3.28 14.53 1.00
CA VAL A 127 -4.61 14.47 1.61
C VAL A 127 -5.15 13.04 1.59
N GLU A 128 -5.01 12.32 0.48
CA GLU A 128 -5.35 10.89 0.41
C GLU A 128 -4.49 10.08 1.37
N LEU A 129 -3.17 10.33 1.40
CA LEU A 129 -2.27 9.61 2.31
C LEU A 129 -2.62 9.87 3.78
N ALA A 130 -2.86 11.13 4.16
CA ALA A 130 -3.28 11.48 5.52
C ALA A 130 -4.65 10.86 5.87
N GLY A 131 -5.59 10.88 4.93
CA GLY A 131 -6.90 10.24 5.06
C GLY A 131 -6.78 8.72 5.27
N ALA A 132 -5.96 8.04 4.47
CA ALA A 132 -5.73 6.60 4.57
C ALA A 132 -5.10 6.21 5.92
N TYR A 133 -4.16 7.01 6.44
CA TYR A 133 -3.56 6.77 7.76
C TYR A 133 -4.53 6.96 8.93
N SER A 134 -5.61 7.73 8.75
CA SER A 134 -6.57 8.01 9.83
C SER A 134 -7.25 6.75 10.38
N ILE A 135 -7.37 5.70 9.57
CA ILE A 135 -8.02 4.44 9.96
C ILE A 135 -7.32 3.74 11.13
N PHE A 136 -6.03 4.03 11.37
CA PHE A 136 -5.28 3.43 12.47
C PHE A 136 -5.60 4.03 13.84
N ASN A 137 -6.53 4.99 13.93
CA ASN A 137 -7.04 5.50 15.20
C ASN A 137 -8.09 4.57 15.82
N ASP A 138 -9.18 4.27 15.09
CA ASP A 138 -10.31 3.46 15.57
C ASP A 138 -10.91 2.53 14.51
N GLY A 139 -10.25 2.44 13.34
CA GLY A 139 -10.67 1.62 12.21
C GLY A 139 -11.63 2.31 11.26
N LYS A 140 -12.01 3.58 11.50
CA LYS A 140 -12.92 4.32 10.62
C LYS A 140 -12.17 5.15 9.59
N PHE A 141 -12.72 5.18 8.39
CA PHE A 141 -12.33 6.12 7.36
C PHE A 141 -13.44 7.15 7.20
N THR A 142 -13.10 8.44 7.31
CA THR A 142 -13.99 9.55 6.99
C THR A 142 -13.43 10.27 5.78
N THR A 143 -14.26 10.50 4.76
CA THR A 143 -13.83 11.17 3.53
C THR A 143 -13.17 12.52 3.86
N PRO A 144 -11.90 12.75 3.48
CA PRO A 144 -11.23 14.02 3.72
C PRO A 144 -11.98 15.19 3.08
N HIS A 145 -12.19 16.27 3.83
CA HIS A 145 -12.94 17.44 3.38
C HIS A 145 -12.42 18.73 4.03
N TYR A 146 -12.54 19.85 3.31
CA TYR A 146 -12.01 21.15 3.75
C TYR A 146 -13.04 22.06 4.41
N TRP A 147 -14.33 21.80 4.18
CA TRP A 147 -15.44 22.61 4.65
C TRP A 147 -16.61 21.72 5.03
N THR A 148 -17.42 22.16 5.99
CA THR A 148 -18.64 21.49 6.44
C THR A 148 -19.88 22.23 5.94
N GLU A 149 -19.94 23.53 6.19
CA GLU A 149 -21.03 24.41 5.79
C GLU A 149 -20.44 25.74 5.32
N ILE A 150 -21.07 26.34 4.30
CA ILE A 150 -20.74 27.67 3.80
C ILE A 150 -22.02 28.50 3.88
N TYR A 151 -21.92 29.68 4.47
CA TYR A 151 -23.02 30.63 4.61
C TYR A 151 -22.76 31.85 3.72
N ASP A 152 -23.84 32.45 3.19
CA ASP A 152 -23.77 33.70 2.45
C ASP A 152 -23.60 34.92 3.38
N SER A 153 -23.51 36.12 2.80
CA SER A 153 -23.34 37.38 3.54
C SER A 153 -24.53 37.72 4.46
N ASP A 154 -25.70 37.16 4.18
CA ASP A 154 -26.93 37.39 4.93
C ASP A 154 -27.13 36.31 6.03
N GLY A 155 -26.21 35.34 6.11
CA GLY A 155 -26.23 34.26 7.11
C GLY A 155 -27.06 33.05 6.70
N ASN A 156 -27.48 32.93 5.44
CA ASN A 156 -28.21 31.76 4.97
C ASN A 156 -27.25 30.63 4.58
N LEU A 157 -27.62 29.38 4.86
CA LEU A 157 -26.87 28.20 4.45
C LEU A 157 -26.82 28.13 2.91
N TYR A 158 -25.63 28.27 2.34
CA TYR A 158 -25.39 28.26 0.90
C TYR A 158 -24.93 26.89 0.40
N LEU A 159 -23.97 26.26 1.10
CA LEU A 159 -23.52 24.90 0.81
C LEU A 159 -23.42 24.09 2.09
N ASP A 160 -23.86 22.83 2.01
CA ASP A 160 -23.76 21.83 3.07
C ASP A 160 -23.02 20.60 2.53
N ASN A 161 -21.92 20.24 3.19
CA ASN A 161 -21.06 19.12 2.83
C ASN A 161 -21.42 17.83 3.54
N SER A 162 -22.33 17.85 4.52
CA SER A 162 -22.70 16.68 5.34
C SER A 162 -23.12 15.48 4.49
N LYS A 163 -23.72 15.72 3.32
CA LYS A 163 -24.14 14.67 2.38
C LYS A 163 -23.01 14.05 1.55
N ARG A 164 -21.84 14.70 1.49
CA ARG A 164 -20.64 14.24 0.76
C ARG A 164 -19.59 13.64 1.70
N VAL A 165 -19.66 13.96 2.98
CA VAL A 165 -18.78 13.38 4.01
C VAL A 165 -19.36 12.04 4.46
N THR A 166 -18.76 10.96 3.99
CA THR A 166 -19.10 9.60 4.43
C THR A 166 -18.12 9.14 5.51
N THR A 167 -18.60 8.28 6.41
CA THR A 167 -17.75 7.55 7.35
C THR A 167 -18.09 6.07 7.27
N VAL A 168 -17.07 5.24 7.08
CA VAL A 168 -17.20 3.78 7.00
C VAL A 168 -16.26 3.12 8.00
N GLN A 169 -16.63 1.94 8.48
CA GLN A 169 -15.71 1.09 9.25
C GLN A 169 -14.81 0.37 8.25
N ALA A 170 -13.62 0.92 7.98
CA ALA A 170 -12.69 0.39 6.98
C ALA A 170 -11.98 -0.88 7.48
N ILE A 171 -11.60 -0.92 8.75
CA ILE A 171 -10.97 -2.09 9.40
C ILE A 171 -11.53 -2.30 10.80
N ASP A 172 -11.39 -3.50 11.36
CA ASP A 172 -11.77 -3.75 12.75
C ASP A 172 -11.00 -2.82 13.72
N PRO A 173 -11.64 -2.30 14.79
CA PRO A 173 -10.96 -1.47 15.78
C PRO A 173 -9.75 -2.15 16.45
N ALA A 174 -9.81 -3.48 16.60
CA ALA A 174 -8.69 -4.28 17.09
C ALA A 174 -7.52 -4.29 16.09
N ALA A 175 -7.81 -4.40 14.78
CA ALA A 175 -6.81 -4.32 13.73
C ALA A 175 -6.16 -2.92 13.68
N ALA A 176 -6.95 -1.85 13.81
CA ALA A 176 -6.44 -0.48 13.92
C ALA A 176 -5.47 -0.32 15.10
N THR A 177 -5.86 -0.82 16.28
CA THR A 177 -5.01 -0.79 17.49
C THR A 177 -3.70 -1.56 17.28
N ILE A 178 -3.75 -2.73 16.64
CA ILE A 178 -2.56 -3.52 16.35
C ILE A 178 -1.65 -2.78 15.36
N MET A 179 -2.19 -2.25 14.26
CA MET A 179 -1.43 -1.49 13.27
C MET A 179 -0.80 -0.23 13.86
N ASN A 180 -1.50 0.50 14.72
CA ASN A 180 -0.96 1.66 15.41
C ASN A 180 0.26 1.29 16.28
N ARG A 181 0.20 0.17 17.00
CA ARG A 181 1.33 -0.36 17.78
C ARG A 181 2.49 -0.81 16.88
N LEU A 182 2.21 -1.40 15.73
CA LEU A 182 3.23 -1.81 14.76
C LEU A 182 3.95 -0.58 14.20
N LEU A 183 3.22 0.43 13.74
CA LEU A 183 3.77 1.69 13.23
C LEU A 183 4.56 2.45 14.31
N SER A 184 4.11 2.41 15.57
CA SER A 184 4.86 2.98 16.70
C SER A 184 6.23 2.32 16.94
N ASN A 185 6.44 1.08 16.48
CA ASN A 185 7.73 0.40 16.60
C ASN A 185 8.75 0.87 15.55
N VAL A 186 8.32 1.54 14.48
CA VAL A 186 9.19 2.11 13.44
C VAL A 186 10.14 3.16 14.04
N TRP A 187 9.75 3.83 15.13
CA TRP A 187 10.59 4.79 15.86
C TRP A 187 11.62 4.16 16.80
N LYS A 188 11.55 2.83 17.01
CA LYS A 188 12.44 2.11 17.94
C LYS A 188 13.52 1.40 17.16
N LYS A 189 14.77 1.51 17.59
CA LYS A 189 15.91 0.78 17.00
C LYS A 189 15.58 -0.71 16.77
N PRO A 190 15.89 -1.28 15.59
CA PRO A 190 16.53 -0.71 14.41
C PRO A 190 15.54 -0.21 13.34
N GLY A 191 14.40 0.35 13.74
CA GLY A 191 13.37 0.85 12.82
C GLY A 191 13.80 2.04 11.97
N THR A 192 13.12 2.22 10.84
CA THR A 192 13.52 3.18 9.79
C THR A 192 13.35 4.64 10.18
N ALA A 193 12.53 4.94 11.19
CA ALA A 193 12.37 6.29 11.74
C ALA A 193 12.91 6.38 13.18
N ASN A 194 13.97 5.61 13.48
CA ASN A 194 14.55 5.54 14.82
C ASN A 194 14.86 6.93 15.40
N GLY A 195 14.32 7.22 16.58
CA GLY A 195 14.50 8.50 17.27
C GLY A 195 13.56 9.63 16.82
N MET A 196 12.69 9.38 15.83
CA MET A 196 11.72 10.36 15.33
C MET A 196 10.34 10.24 16.01
N LYS A 197 10.28 9.67 17.22
CA LYS A 197 9.01 9.61 17.95
C LYS A 197 8.55 11.05 18.25
N PRO A 198 7.33 11.44 17.87
CA PRO A 198 6.81 12.76 18.21
C PRO A 198 6.81 12.98 19.72
N GLU A 199 7.16 14.19 20.15
CA GLU A 199 6.89 14.63 21.52
C GLU A 199 5.36 14.73 21.67
N THR A 200 4.76 13.73 22.30
CA THR A 200 3.37 13.80 22.72
C THR A 200 3.33 14.36 24.12
N GLU A 201 2.44 15.33 24.36
CA GLU A 201 2.10 15.83 25.70
C GLU A 201 1.71 14.70 26.68
#